data_AF-A0AAW8AY74-F1
#
_entry.id   AF-A0AAW8AY74-F1
#
_cell.length_a   1.000
_cell.length_b   1.000
_cell.length_c   1.000
_cell.angle_alpha   90.00
_cell.angle_beta   90.00
_cell.angle_gamma   90.00
#
_symmetry.space_group_name_H-M   'P 1'
#
loop_
_entity.id
_entity.type
_entity.pdbx_description
1 polymer ?
#
loop_
_entity_poly.entity_id
_entity_poly.type
_entity_poly.pdbx_seq_one_letter_code
_entity_poly.pdbx_strand_id
1 'polypeptide(L)'
;LQQRVIHADETPVTIMRMGDDEKKPKKGYVWAYATTQYNPVQAVIYDFQDSRSGQHAEAFLKGWQGNLVCDDYSGYKARFKSGQVIEVGCMAHARRKFHELHVTGKSQVAE
;
A
#
# COMPACT_ATOMS: atom_id res chain seq x y z
N LEU A 1 -3.61 14.69 6.62
CA LEU A 1 -2.29 14.10 6.97
C LEU A 1 -1.26 15.23 7.07
N GLN A 2 -0.51 15.33 8.18
CA GLN A 2 0.47 16.42 8.39
C GLN A 2 1.93 15.97 8.19
N GLN A 3 2.18 14.66 8.18
CA GLN A 3 3.54 14.12 8.08
C GLN A 3 4.07 14.21 6.65
N ARG A 4 5.37 14.56 6.51
CA ARG A 4 6.03 14.70 5.20
C ARG A 4 6.38 13.39 4.52
N VAL A 5 6.46 12.30 5.28
CA VAL A 5 6.78 10.96 4.78
C VAL A 5 5.75 9.99 5.34
N ILE A 6 5.13 9.24 4.44
CA ILE A 6 4.10 8.23 4.78
C ILE A 6 4.43 6.96 4.01
N HIS A 7 4.31 5.82 4.67
CA HIS A 7 4.34 4.51 4.02
C HIS A 7 2.91 4.10 3.67
N ALA A 8 2.70 3.59 2.46
CA ALA A 8 1.44 3.04 2.03
C ALA A 8 1.61 1.60 1.53
N ASP A 9 0.66 0.75 1.89
CA ASP A 9 0.54 -0.62 1.39
C ASP A 9 -0.93 -1.02 1.35
N GLU A 10 -1.30 -1.85 0.38
CA GLU A 10 -2.65 -2.41 0.27
C GLU A 10 -2.61 -3.93 0.28
N THR A 11 -3.19 -4.51 1.34
CA THR A 11 -3.20 -5.95 1.56
C THR A 11 -4.60 -6.50 1.30
N PRO A 12 -4.76 -7.55 0.47
CA PRO A 12 -6.05 -8.19 0.26
C PRO A 12 -6.51 -8.91 1.55
N VAL A 13 -7.79 -8.78 1.86
CA VAL A 13 -8.44 -9.45 2.99
C VAL A 13 -9.72 -10.17 2.56
N THR A 14 -10.10 -11.19 3.31
CA THR A 14 -11.38 -11.88 3.14
C THR A 14 -12.39 -11.29 4.11
N ILE A 15 -13.47 -10.71 3.58
CA ILE A 15 -14.54 -10.07 4.35
C ILE A 15 -15.73 -11.02 4.43
N MET A 16 -16.16 -11.33 5.65
CA MET A 16 -17.43 -12.03 5.89
C MET A 16 -18.59 -11.04 5.75
N ARG A 17 -19.60 -11.40 4.95
CA ARG A 17 -20.85 -10.64 4.86
C ARG A 17 -21.83 -11.17 5.90
N MET A 18 -22.41 -10.27 6.69
CA MET A 18 -23.48 -10.57 7.64
C MET A 18 -24.81 -10.15 7.01
N GLY A 19 -25.67 -11.11 6.71
CA GLY A 19 -26.98 -10.91 6.07
C GLY A 19 -27.52 -12.21 5.47
N ASP A 20 -28.84 -12.36 5.39
CA ASP A 20 -29.52 -13.63 5.10
C ASP A 20 -29.29 -14.16 3.67
N ASP A 21 -28.89 -13.29 2.72
CA ASP A 21 -28.88 -13.61 1.29
C ASP A 21 -27.49 -13.79 0.65
N GLU A 22 -26.39 -13.47 1.34
CA GLU A 22 -25.03 -13.56 0.75
C GLU A 22 -24.03 -14.30 1.67
N LYS A 23 -24.07 -15.63 1.61
CA LYS A 23 -23.21 -16.52 2.42
C LYS A 23 -21.76 -16.66 1.92
N LYS A 24 -21.36 -15.98 0.84
CA LYS A 24 -20.02 -16.14 0.25
C LYS A 24 -19.08 -15.02 0.71
N PRO A 25 -17.89 -15.35 1.25
CA PRO A 25 -16.88 -14.35 1.58
C PRO A 25 -16.51 -13.51 0.35
N LYS A 26 -16.40 -12.19 0.54
CA LYS A 26 -15.98 -11.25 -0.52
C LYS A 26 -14.52 -10.86 -0.31
N LYS A 27 -13.79 -10.66 -1.40
CA LYS A 27 -12.44 -10.06 -1.37
C LYS A 27 -12.56 -8.56 -1.12
N GLY A 28 -11.86 -8.07 -0.10
CA GLY A 28 -11.65 -6.65 0.16
C GLY A 28 -10.17 -6.35 0.27
N TYR A 29 -9.86 -5.10 0.62
CA TYR A 29 -8.50 -4.59 0.74
C TYR A 29 -8.41 -3.67 1.95
N VAL A 30 -7.32 -3.82 2.71
CA VAL A 30 -6.95 -2.89 3.77
C VAL A 30 -5.80 -2.05 3.25
N TRP A 31 -6.03 -0.75 3.12
CA TRP A 31 -4.99 0.23 2.86
C TRP A 31 -4.42 0.70 4.19
N ALA A 32 -3.13 0.50 4.39
CA ALA A 32 -2.42 0.94 5.57
C ALA A 32 -1.56 2.17 5.25
N TYR A 33 -1.76 3.25 5.99
CA TYR A 33 -0.95 4.46 5.91
C TYR A 33 -0.22 4.68 7.23
N ALA A 34 1.10 4.49 7.22
CA ALA A 34 1.91 4.50 8.42
C ALA A 34 2.89 5.68 8.44
N THR A 35 3.09 6.25 9.62
CA THR A 35 4.20 7.16 9.89
C THR A 35 5.53 6.41 9.87
N THR A 36 6.63 7.14 9.68
CA THR A 36 7.97 6.55 9.81
C THR A 36 8.34 6.33 11.27
N GLN A 37 9.31 5.43 11.52
CA GLN A 37 9.90 5.24 12.86
C GLN A 37 10.54 6.51 13.45
N TYR A 38 10.87 7.48 12.59
CA TYR A 38 11.47 8.77 13.00
C TYR A 38 10.42 9.81 13.39
N ASN A 39 9.13 9.47 13.30
CA ASN A 39 8.05 10.39 13.66
C ASN A 39 7.79 10.36 15.17
N PRO A 40 7.54 11.49 15.84
CA PRO A 40 7.10 11.47 17.24
C PRO A 40 5.75 10.77 17.43
N VAL A 41 4.89 10.80 16.41
CA VAL A 41 3.61 10.09 16.40
C VAL A 41 3.78 8.78 15.65
N GLN A 42 3.71 7.67 16.36
CA GLN A 42 3.70 6.32 15.79
C GLN A 42 2.25 5.92 15.53
N ALA A 43 1.78 6.13 14.30
CA ALA A 43 0.39 5.86 13.93
C ALA A 43 0.29 5.11 12.61
N VAL A 44 -0.73 4.26 12.54
CA VAL A 44 -1.19 3.62 11.31
C VAL A 44 -2.67 3.90 11.15
N ILE A 45 -3.06 4.38 9.97
CA ILE A 45 -4.46 4.50 9.59
C ILE A 45 -4.77 3.32 8.67
N TYR A 46 -5.81 2.57 9.02
CA TYR A 46 -6.36 1.50 8.20
C TYR A 46 -7.63 1.99 7.52
N ASP A 47 -7.62 1.97 6.19
CA ASP A 47 -8.78 2.30 5.36
C ASP A 47 -9.26 1.03 4.63
N PHE A 48 -10.49 0.61 4.94
CA PHE A 48 -11.08 -0.62 4.41
C PHE A 48 -11.84 -0.32 3.13
N GLN A 49 -11.46 -1.00 2.05
CA GLN A 49 -12.00 -0.78 0.73
C GLN A 49 -12.44 -2.10 0.09
N ASP A 50 -13.47 -2.02 -0.74
CA ASP A 50 -14.09 -3.20 -1.35
C ASP A 50 -13.37 -3.69 -2.62
N SER A 51 -12.32 -2.97 -3.03
CA SER A 51 -11.55 -3.17 -4.25
C SER A 51 -10.14 -2.58 -4.10
N ARG A 52 -9.21 -3.00 -4.98
CA ARG A 52 -7.84 -2.48 -5.04
C ARG A 52 -7.71 -1.23 -5.92
N SER A 53 -8.82 -0.55 -6.24
CA SER A 53 -8.79 0.58 -7.18
C SER A 53 -7.92 1.72 -6.64
N GLY A 54 -7.08 2.31 -7.50
CA GLY A 54 -6.27 3.46 -7.14
C GLY A 54 -7.07 4.70 -6.70
N GLN A 55 -8.36 4.74 -7.03
CA GLN A 55 -9.27 5.80 -6.58
C GLN A 55 -9.32 5.94 -5.05
N HIS A 56 -9.09 4.84 -4.33
CA HIS A 56 -9.13 4.83 -2.87
C HIS A 56 -7.92 5.55 -2.28
N ALA A 57 -6.72 5.22 -2.76
CA ALA A 57 -5.50 5.95 -2.42
C ALA A 57 -5.58 7.41 -2.88
N GLU A 58 -6.19 7.68 -4.04
CA GLU A 58 -6.39 9.04 -4.52
C GLU A 58 -7.28 9.86 -3.59
N ALA A 59 -8.42 9.30 -3.18
CA ALA A 59 -9.36 9.94 -2.26
C ALA A 59 -8.74 10.17 -0.88
N PHE A 60 -8.07 9.17 -0.31
CA PHE A 60 -7.46 9.27 1.01
C PHE A 60 -6.31 10.31 1.06
N LEU A 61 -5.46 10.32 0.03
CA LEU A 61 -4.31 11.23 -0.07
C LEU A 61 -4.67 12.59 -0.70
N LYS A 62 -5.96 12.88 -0.87
CA LYS A 62 -6.42 14.14 -1.46
C LYS A 62 -5.94 15.33 -0.63
N GLY A 63 -5.26 16.26 -1.29
CA GLY A 63 -4.69 17.46 -0.67
C GLY A 63 -3.43 17.21 0.17
N TRP A 64 -3.01 15.96 0.38
CA TRP A 64 -1.71 15.67 0.99
C TRP A 64 -0.57 15.79 -0.03
N GLN A 65 0.57 16.28 0.46
CA GLN A 65 1.80 16.51 -0.28
C GLN A 65 2.98 16.01 0.55
N GLY A 66 3.98 15.42 -0.12
CA GLY A 66 5.13 14.81 0.56
C GLY A 66 5.71 13.63 -0.19
N ASN A 67 6.43 12.77 0.53
CA ASN A 67 7.09 11.58 0.01
C ASN A 67 6.29 10.34 0.40
N LEU A 68 5.76 9.63 -0.60
CA LEU A 68 5.00 8.41 -0.40
C LEU A 68 5.89 7.20 -0.63
N VAL A 69 6.14 6.43 0.44
CA VAL A 69 6.87 5.16 0.34
C VAL A 69 5.88 4.05 -0.03
N CYS A 70 5.97 3.50 -1.24
CA CYS A 70 5.08 2.45 -1.74
C CYS A 70 5.83 1.42 -2.59
N ASP A 71 5.17 0.35 -2.99
CA ASP A 71 5.72 -0.78 -3.76
C ASP A 71 5.71 -0.57 -5.29
N ASP A 72 5.50 0.67 -5.76
CA ASP A 72 5.33 1.03 -7.17
C ASP A 72 3.99 0.55 -7.79
N TYR A 73 3.02 0.11 -6.98
CA TYR A 73 1.71 -0.29 -7.51
C TYR A 73 1.03 0.84 -8.31
N SER A 74 0.50 0.49 -9.48
CA SER A 74 -0.11 1.43 -10.43
C SER A 74 -1.27 2.24 -9.82
N GLY A 75 -1.92 1.75 -8.77
CA GLY A 75 -2.96 2.44 -8.03
C GLY A 75 -2.51 3.78 -7.42
N TYR A 76 -1.23 3.97 -7.13
CA TYR A 76 -0.71 5.23 -6.57
C TYR A 76 -0.38 6.28 -7.63
N LYS A 77 -0.23 5.90 -8.91
CA LYS A 77 0.33 6.77 -9.96
C LYS A 77 -0.46 8.05 -10.21
N ALA A 78 -1.78 8.03 -9.99
CA ALA A 78 -2.61 9.23 -10.09
C ALA A 78 -2.13 10.36 -9.15
N ARG A 79 -1.62 10.01 -7.96
CA ARG A 79 -1.13 10.99 -6.99
C ARG A 79 0.18 11.66 -7.41
N PHE A 80 1.02 10.98 -8.19
CA PHE A 80 2.33 11.48 -8.59
C PHE A 80 2.27 12.44 -9.78
N LYS A 81 1.21 12.39 -10.60
CA LYS A 81 1.06 13.22 -11.82
C LYS A 81 1.23 14.72 -11.59
N SER A 82 0.80 15.21 -10.42
CA SER A 82 0.87 16.64 -10.08
C SER A 82 2.24 17.11 -9.60
N GLY A 83 3.17 16.20 -9.29
CA GLY A 83 4.45 16.50 -8.64
C GLY A 83 4.34 16.88 -7.15
N GLN A 84 3.13 17.04 -6.60
CA GLN A 84 2.92 17.37 -5.18
C GLN A 84 3.23 16.18 -4.25
N VAL A 85 3.13 14.96 -4.78
CA VAL A 85 3.52 13.74 -4.10
C VAL A 85 4.70 13.14 -4.85
N ILE A 86 5.81 12.94 -4.15
CA ILE A 86 7.02 12.30 -4.67
C ILE A 86 6.96 10.82 -4.32
N GLU A 87 7.13 9.99 -5.35
CA GLU A 87 7.19 8.54 -5.20
C GLU A 87 8.55 8.12 -4.62
N VAL A 88 8.51 7.26 -3.60
CA VAL A 88 9.69 6.65 -2.99
C VAL A 88 9.50 5.14 -2.98
N GLY A 89 10.42 4.40 -3.59
CA GLY A 89 10.35 2.95 -3.65
C GLY A 89 10.56 2.29 -2.29
N CYS A 90 9.68 1.35 -1.93
CA CYS A 90 9.80 0.59 -0.69
C CYS A 90 10.88 -0.51 -0.79
N MET A 91 12.00 -0.31 -0.08
CA MET A 91 13.12 -1.29 -0.07
C MET A 91 12.75 -2.65 0.54
N ALA A 92 11.76 -2.71 1.43
CA ALA A 92 11.25 -3.98 1.94
C ALA A 92 10.56 -4.81 0.84
N HIS A 93 9.78 -4.14 -0.03
CA HIS A 93 9.14 -4.77 -1.19
C HIS A 93 10.17 -5.21 -2.23
N ALA A 94 11.14 -4.36 -2.55
CA ALA A 94 12.25 -4.71 -3.44
C ALA A 94 13.00 -5.96 -2.94
N ARG A 95 13.42 -5.97 -1.66
CA ARG A 95 14.13 -7.10 -1.05
C ARG A 95 13.34 -8.41 -1.10
N ARG A 96 12.02 -8.37 -0.84
CA ARG A 96 11.18 -9.57 -0.83
C ARG A 96 11.25 -10.31 -2.17
N LYS A 97 11.27 -9.59 -3.29
CA LYS A 97 11.38 -10.18 -4.63
C LYS A 97 12.73 -10.84 -4.88
N PHE A 98 13.83 -10.20 -4.50
CA PHE A 98 15.15 -10.83 -4.60
C PHE A 98 15.27 -12.06 -3.70
N HIS A 99 14.72 -12.00 -2.49
CA HIS A 99 14.72 -13.14 -1.57
C HIS A 99 13.85 -14.31 -2.10
N GLU A 100 12.66 -14.04 -2.66
CA GLU A 100 11.84 -15.06 -3.33
C GLU A 100 12.63 -15.79 -4.43
N LEU A 101 13.41 -15.05 -5.22
CA LEU A 101 14.25 -15.63 -6.26
C LEU A 101 15.38 -16.50 -5.70
N HIS A 102 16.07 -16.05 -4.66
CA HIS A 102 17.14 -16.81 -3.99
C HIS A 102 16.60 -18.11 -3.38
N VAL A 103 15.52 -18.04 -2.59
CA VAL A 103 14.95 -19.23 -1.93
C VAL A 103 14.33 -20.23 -2.91
N THR A 104 13.82 -19.77 -4.07
CA THR A 104 13.24 -20.67 -5.07
C THR A 104 14.26 -21.21 -6.09
N GLY A 105 15.51 -20.74 -6.07
CA GLY A 105 16.54 -21.11 -7.05
C GLY A 105 16.18 -20.72 -8.49
N LYS A 106 15.25 -19.78 -8.69
CA LYS A 106 14.75 -19.37 -10.01
C LYS A 106 15.61 -18.29 -10.68
N SER A 107 16.64 -17.81 -10.00
CA SER A 107 17.56 -16.82 -10.54
C SER A 107 18.81 -17.50 -11.08
N GLN A 108 19.25 -17.10 -12.28
CA GLN A 108 20.54 -17.52 -12.83
C GLN A 108 21.72 -16.78 -12.19
N VAL A 109 21.45 -15.75 -11.39
CA VAL A 109 22.46 -14.83 -10.84
C VAL A 109 22.43 -14.74 -9.31
N ALA A 110 21.36 -15.21 -8.68
CA ALA A 110 21.26 -15.27 -7.22
C ALA A 110 21.51 -16.72 -6.81
N GLU A 111 22.78 -17.02 -6.55
CA GLU A 111 23.22 -18.24 -5.86
C GLU A 111 22.77 -18.24 -4.39
#